data_AF-A0A497QTV3-F1
#
_entry.id   AF-A0A497QTV3-F1
#
_cell.length_a   1.000
_cell.length_b   1.000
_cell.length_c   1.000
_cell.angle_alpha   90.00
_cell.angle_beta   90.00
_cell.angle_gamma   90.00
#
_symmetry.space_group_name_H-M   'P 1'
#
loop_
_entity.id
_entity.type
_entity.pdbx_description
1 polymer ?
#
loop_
_entity_poly.entity_id
_entity_poly.type
_entity_poly.pdbx_seq_one_letter_code
_entity_poly.pdbx_strand_id
1 'polypeptide(L)'
;MTLNQEQSEKNIAKKEIESENLEKVPVKVYIKAKSKKIKLKAKENAKILKEKSKELSKNIIIQAKIVGQKIHKISQDTQRKIHEKQEEWREQNRQKSRENEINSDHEINQKDIRSDPPKFCPFCGQQVSPGGKFCPNCGNSY
;
A
#
# COMPACT_ATOMS: atom_id res chain seq x y z
N MET A 1 -26.14 -49.53 -42.10
CA MET A 1 -26.54 -49.58 -40.67
C MET A 1 -26.03 -50.84 -39.95
N THR A 2 -25.30 -51.76 -40.59
CA THR A 2 -24.93 -53.08 -40.05
C THR A 2 -23.59 -53.15 -39.31
N LEU A 3 -22.63 -52.25 -39.60
CA LEU A 3 -21.29 -52.28 -38.98
C LEU A 3 -21.28 -52.05 -37.46
N ASN A 4 -22.19 -51.23 -36.94
CA ASN A 4 -22.23 -50.92 -35.50
C ASN A 4 -22.79 -52.06 -34.65
N GLN A 5 -23.60 -52.95 -35.23
CA GLN A 5 -24.17 -54.10 -34.53
C GLN A 5 -23.09 -55.19 -34.35
N GLU A 6 -22.31 -55.48 -35.38
CA GLU A 6 -21.16 -56.42 -35.28
C GLU A 6 -20.10 -55.98 -34.26
N GLN A 7 -19.78 -54.68 -34.19
CA GLN A 7 -18.84 -54.15 -33.21
C GLN A 7 -19.36 -54.31 -31.78
N SER A 8 -20.68 -54.16 -31.58
CA SER A 8 -21.32 -54.31 -30.28
C SER A 8 -21.33 -55.76 -29.81
N GLU A 9 -21.59 -56.71 -30.71
CA GLU A 9 -21.59 -58.14 -30.44
C GLU A 9 -20.17 -58.66 -30.13
N LYS A 10 -19.15 -58.19 -30.87
CA LYS A 10 -17.74 -58.50 -30.59
C LYS A 10 -17.30 -58.01 -29.21
N ASN A 11 -17.81 -56.87 -28.75
CA ASN A 11 -17.51 -56.33 -27.42
C ASN A 11 -18.22 -57.09 -26.29
N ILE A 12 -19.43 -57.60 -26.55
CA ILE A 12 -20.20 -58.43 -25.61
C ILE A 12 -19.52 -59.79 -25.47
N ALA A 13 -19.19 -60.44 -26.59
CA ALA A 13 -18.47 -61.72 -26.59
C ALA A 13 -17.10 -61.62 -25.89
N LYS A 14 -16.39 -60.49 -26.04
CA LYS A 14 -15.10 -60.27 -25.36
C LYS A 14 -15.25 -60.10 -23.84
N LYS A 15 -16.34 -59.48 -23.38
CA LYS A 15 -16.69 -59.37 -21.95
C LYS A 15 -17.15 -60.70 -21.37
N GLU A 16 -17.89 -61.50 -22.14
CA GLU A 16 -18.36 -62.83 -21.74
C GLU A 16 -17.20 -63.83 -21.62
N ILE A 17 -16.27 -63.83 -22.58
CA ILE A 17 -15.03 -64.62 -22.52
C ILE A 17 -14.09 -64.18 -21.38
N GLU A 18 -14.07 -62.89 -21.03
CA GLU A 18 -13.38 -62.40 -19.82
C GLU A 18 -14.07 -62.88 -18.54
N SER A 19 -15.40 -62.94 -18.50
CA SER A 19 -16.16 -63.40 -17.33
C SER A 19 -16.13 -64.92 -17.11
N GLU A 20 -16.11 -65.73 -18.17
CA GLU A 20 -16.03 -67.20 -18.05
C GLU A 20 -14.63 -67.70 -17.68
N ASN A 21 -13.56 -66.94 -17.97
CA ASN A 21 -12.20 -67.30 -17.56
C ASN A 21 -11.86 -66.91 -16.11
N LEU A 22 -12.72 -66.12 -15.45
CA LEU A 22 -12.55 -65.76 -14.03
C LEU A 22 -12.90 -66.92 -13.08
N GLU A 23 -13.68 -67.90 -13.53
CA GLU A 23 -14.10 -69.05 -12.70
C GLU A 23 -13.07 -70.17 -12.57
N LYS A 24 -11.99 -70.16 -13.37
CA LYS A 24 -10.96 -71.22 -13.33
C LYS A 24 -9.63 -70.81 -12.73
N VAL A 25 -9.48 -69.53 -12.34
CA VAL A 25 -8.26 -69.05 -11.69
C VAL A 25 -8.37 -69.34 -10.19
N PRO A 26 -7.45 -70.14 -9.60
CA PRO A 26 -7.50 -70.42 -8.18
C PRO A 26 -7.55 -69.12 -7.37
N VAL A 27 -8.48 -69.00 -6.42
CA VAL A 27 -8.71 -67.79 -5.61
C VAL A 27 -7.40 -67.22 -5.04
N LYS A 28 -6.45 -68.09 -4.66
CA LYS A 28 -5.11 -67.71 -4.19
C LYS A 28 -4.31 -66.90 -5.22
N VAL A 29 -4.39 -67.25 -6.51
CA VAL A 29 -3.71 -66.55 -7.61
C VAL A 29 -4.31 -65.15 -7.80
N TYR A 30 -5.64 -65.03 -7.77
CA TYR A 30 -6.33 -63.74 -7.85
C TYR A 30 -5.97 -62.82 -6.68
N ILE A 31 -6.00 -63.32 -5.44
CA ILE A 31 -5.63 -62.55 -4.23
C ILE A 31 -4.17 -62.10 -4.30
N LYS A 32 -3.26 -62.96 -4.79
CA LYS A 32 -1.84 -62.62 -4.97
C LYS A 32 -1.64 -61.51 -6.01
N ALA A 33 -2.37 -61.55 -7.12
CA ALA A 33 -2.33 -60.50 -8.14
C ALA A 33 -2.87 -59.15 -7.60
N LYS A 34 -4.01 -59.18 -6.88
CA LYS A 34 -4.62 -57.99 -6.28
C LYS A 34 -3.72 -57.35 -5.21
N SER A 35 -3.14 -58.16 -4.32
CA SER A 35 -2.19 -57.68 -3.31
C SER A 35 -0.91 -57.10 -3.93
N LYS A 36 -0.40 -57.69 -5.03
CA LYS A 36 0.73 -57.12 -5.79
C LYS A 36 0.39 -55.77 -6.39
N LYS A 37 -0.80 -55.60 -6.99
CA LYS A 37 -1.29 -54.31 -7.51
C LYS A 37 -1.39 -53.25 -6.41
N ILE A 38 -1.92 -53.61 -5.23
CA ILE A 38 -2.01 -52.70 -4.08
C ILE A 38 -0.61 -52.25 -3.63
N LYS A 39 0.34 -53.18 -3.51
CA LYS A 39 1.73 -52.86 -3.12
C LYS A 39 2.42 -51.94 -4.14
N LEU A 40 2.18 -52.12 -5.44
CA LEU A 40 2.71 -51.24 -6.49
C LEU A 40 2.15 -49.82 -6.35
N LYS A 41 0.82 -49.67 -6.21
CA LYS A 41 0.19 -48.36 -6.00
C LYS A 41 0.69 -47.67 -4.73
N ALA A 42 0.88 -48.42 -3.64
CA ALA A 42 1.42 -47.86 -2.40
C ALA A 42 2.86 -47.33 -2.58
N LYS A 43 3.71 -48.05 -3.31
CA LYS A 43 5.07 -47.60 -3.64
C LYS A 43 5.07 -46.34 -4.50
N GLU A 44 4.18 -46.27 -5.48
CA GLU A 44 4.02 -45.10 -6.35
C GLU A 44 3.55 -43.88 -5.57
N ASN A 45 2.51 -44.02 -4.74
CA ASN A 45 2.04 -42.97 -3.86
C ASN A 45 3.13 -42.48 -2.89
N ALA A 46 3.94 -43.39 -2.35
CA ALA A 46 5.07 -43.02 -1.49
C ALA A 46 6.12 -42.19 -2.23
N LYS A 47 6.40 -42.50 -3.51
CA LYS A 47 7.31 -41.67 -4.35
C LYS A 47 6.72 -40.28 -4.58
N ILE A 48 5.44 -40.20 -4.94
CA ILE A 48 4.74 -38.93 -5.17
C ILE A 48 4.76 -38.06 -3.91
N LEU A 49 4.47 -38.64 -2.75
CA LEU A 49 4.48 -37.92 -1.47
C LEU A 49 5.87 -37.38 -1.12
N LYS A 50 6.92 -38.17 -1.34
CA LYS A 50 8.30 -37.72 -1.14
C LYS A 50 8.65 -36.52 -2.03
N GLU A 51 8.26 -36.56 -3.29
CA GLU A 51 8.57 -35.47 -4.23
C GLU A 51 7.76 -34.21 -3.90
N LYS A 52 6.46 -34.35 -3.60
CA LYS A 52 5.63 -33.24 -3.12
C LYS A 52 6.19 -32.62 -1.84
N SER A 53 6.70 -33.42 -0.92
CA SER A 53 7.31 -32.92 0.32
C SER A 53 8.54 -32.06 0.02
N LYS A 54 9.43 -32.49 -0.87
CA LYS A 54 10.60 -31.69 -1.27
C LYS A 54 10.18 -30.38 -1.93
N GLU A 55 9.20 -30.45 -2.82
CA GLU A 55 8.71 -29.27 -3.54
C GLU A 55 8.07 -28.26 -2.58
N LEU A 56 7.29 -28.74 -1.61
CA LEU A 56 6.74 -27.92 -0.54
C LEU A 56 7.85 -27.25 0.27
N SER A 57 8.91 -27.98 0.64
CA SER A 57 10.06 -27.41 1.37
C SER A 57 10.74 -26.29 0.58
N LYS A 58 10.97 -26.47 -0.74
CA LYS A 58 11.56 -25.42 -1.59
C LYS A 58 10.67 -24.18 -1.63
N ASN A 59 9.36 -24.38 -1.79
CA ASN A 59 8.40 -23.27 -1.85
C ASN A 59 8.37 -22.49 -0.54
N ILE A 60 8.40 -23.17 0.61
CA ILE A 60 8.49 -22.51 1.93
C ILE A 60 9.75 -21.63 2.02
N ILE A 61 10.91 -22.15 1.61
CA ILE A 61 12.17 -21.40 1.63
C ILE A 61 12.10 -20.17 0.73
N ILE A 62 11.56 -20.31 -0.49
CA ILE A 62 11.39 -19.20 -1.44
C ILE A 62 10.45 -18.14 -0.84
N GLN A 63 9.32 -18.54 -0.27
CA GLN A 63 8.37 -17.62 0.35
C GLN A 63 9.00 -16.87 1.53
N ALA A 64 9.76 -17.56 2.39
CA ALA A 64 10.48 -16.93 3.49
C ALA A 64 11.46 -15.84 3.00
N LYS A 65 12.19 -16.09 1.91
CA LYS A 65 13.08 -15.09 1.28
C LYS A 65 12.31 -13.88 0.77
N ILE A 66 11.20 -14.10 0.07
CA ILE A 66 10.36 -13.02 -0.47
C ILE A 66 9.82 -12.14 0.67
N VAL A 67 9.32 -12.77 1.74
CA VAL A 67 8.82 -12.04 2.91
C VAL A 67 9.93 -11.24 3.57
N GLY A 68 11.11 -11.82 3.75
CA GLY A 68 12.28 -11.12 4.29
C GLY A 68 12.67 -9.89 3.46
N GLN A 69 12.69 -10.00 2.13
CA GLN A 69 12.97 -8.88 1.23
C GLN A 69 11.91 -7.77 1.34
N LYS A 70 10.62 -8.13 1.42
CA LYS A 70 9.53 -7.17 1.61
C LYS A 70 9.67 -6.41 2.92
N ILE A 71 9.95 -7.11 4.01
CA ILE A 71 10.14 -6.50 5.35
C ILE A 71 11.32 -5.52 5.31
N HIS A 72 12.44 -5.92 4.71
CA HIS A 72 13.61 -5.05 4.60
C HIS A 72 13.29 -3.75 3.83
N LYS A 73 12.60 -3.87 2.69
CA LYS A 73 12.17 -2.71 1.90
C LYS A 73 11.24 -1.78 2.68
N ILE A 74 10.24 -2.35 3.37
CA ILE A 74 9.32 -1.58 4.23
C ILE A 74 10.10 -0.83 5.31
N SER A 75 11.08 -1.48 5.94
CA SER A 75 11.93 -0.85 6.95
C SER A 75 12.70 0.35 6.39
N GLN A 76 13.33 0.19 5.23
CA GLN A 76 14.06 1.27 4.56
C GLN A 76 13.13 2.43 4.17
N ASP A 77 11.99 2.13 3.56
CA ASP A 77 11.01 3.15 3.15
C ASP A 77 10.45 3.89 4.37
N THR A 78 10.27 3.21 5.50
CA THR A 78 9.82 3.83 6.75
C THR A 78 10.88 4.78 7.30
N GLN A 79 12.15 4.37 7.33
CA GLN A 79 13.25 5.24 7.76
C GLN A 79 13.37 6.48 6.86
N ARG A 80 13.25 6.31 5.54
CA ARG A 80 13.26 7.43 4.59
C ARG A 80 12.15 8.43 4.90
N LYS A 81 10.91 7.97 5.06
CA LYS A 81 9.76 8.82 5.40
C LYS A 81 9.92 9.55 6.73
N ILE A 82 10.51 8.90 7.73
CA ILE A 82 10.80 9.55 9.01
C ILE A 82 11.80 10.67 8.81
N HIS A 83 12.87 10.45 8.04
CA HIS A 83 13.87 11.47 7.74
C HIS A 83 13.27 12.65 6.97
N GLU A 84 12.54 12.39 5.89
CA GLU A 84 11.82 13.40 5.10
C GLU A 84 10.93 14.27 6.02
N LYS A 85 10.14 13.63 6.88
CA LYS A 85 9.24 14.34 7.80
C LYS A 85 9.97 15.15 8.86
N GLN A 86 11.15 14.70 9.31
CA GLN A 86 12.01 15.47 10.22
C GLN A 86 12.56 16.72 9.53
N GLU A 87 12.98 16.61 8.26
CA GLU A 87 13.49 17.74 7.49
C GLU A 87 12.39 18.77 7.17
N GLU A 88 11.20 18.30 6.78
CA GLU A 88 10.02 19.14 6.58
C GLU A 88 9.69 19.95 7.84
N TRP A 89 9.62 19.28 9.00
CA TRP A 89 9.35 19.95 10.27
C TRP A 89 10.42 21.00 10.61
N ARG A 90 11.70 20.68 10.35
CA ARG A 90 12.80 21.64 10.55
C ARG A 90 12.67 22.85 9.64
N GLU A 91 12.29 22.68 8.37
CA GLU A 91 12.09 23.81 7.44
C GLU A 91 10.87 24.65 7.80
N GLN A 92 9.74 24.02 8.16
CA GLN A 92 8.56 24.74 8.61
C GLN A 92 8.85 25.62 9.83
N ASN A 93 9.65 25.12 10.78
CA ASN A 93 10.06 25.93 11.92
C ASN A 93 10.98 27.08 11.52
N ARG A 94 11.92 26.88 10.59
CA ARG A 94 12.73 27.97 10.03
C ARG A 94 11.88 29.04 9.35
N GLN A 95 10.88 28.63 8.55
CA GLN A 95 9.94 29.55 7.91
C GLN A 95 9.15 30.36 8.93
N LYS A 96 8.59 29.70 9.95
CA LYS A 96 7.87 30.38 11.04
C LYS A 96 8.74 31.39 11.78
N SER A 97 10.01 31.09 12.04
CA SER A 97 10.94 32.06 12.62
C SER A 97 11.13 33.28 11.73
N ARG A 98 11.30 33.09 10.42
CA ARG A 98 11.42 34.19 9.44
C ARG A 98 10.14 35.03 9.35
N GLU A 99 8.97 34.40 9.34
CA GLU A 99 7.69 35.12 9.36
C GLU A 99 7.52 35.95 10.64
N ASN A 100 7.92 35.43 11.79
CA ASN A 100 7.88 36.16 13.05
C ASN A 100 8.80 37.39 13.04
N GLU A 101 10.01 37.29 12.45
CA GLU A 101 10.91 38.44 12.26
C GLU A 101 10.27 39.50 11.34
N ILE A 102 9.72 39.11 10.19
CA ILE A 102 9.07 40.02 9.24
C ILE A 102 7.86 40.73 9.87
N ASN A 103 7.05 40.01 10.64
CA ASN A 103 5.88 40.58 11.32
C ASN A 103 6.27 41.55 12.45
N SER A 104 7.40 41.31 13.12
CA SER A 104 7.93 42.21 14.15
C SER A 104 8.33 43.57 13.57
N ASP A 105 8.86 43.61 12.35
CA ASP A 105 9.23 44.87 11.68
C ASP A 105 8.00 45.68 11.21
N HIS A 106 6.88 45.01 10.93
CA HIS A 106 5.64 45.66 10.49
C HIS A 106 4.86 46.31 11.64
N GLU A 107 5.01 45.88 12.89
CA GLU A 107 4.40 46.55 14.06
C GLU A 107 5.06 47.89 14.41
N ILE A 108 6.32 48.12 14.01
CA ILE A 108 7.02 49.39 14.23
C ILE A 108 6.46 50.49 13.31
N ASN A 109 5.92 50.13 12.14
CA ASN A 109 5.44 51.08 11.13
C ASN A 109 3.97 51.55 11.35
N GLN A 110 3.25 50.98 12.32
CA GLN A 110 1.87 51.41 12.66
C GLN A 110 1.81 52.38 13.85
N LYS A 111 2.91 52.60 14.58
CA LYS A 111 2.91 53.48 15.76
C LYS A 111 3.13 54.97 15.45
N ASP A 112 3.62 55.31 14.26
CA ASP A 112 3.93 56.70 13.88
C ASP A 112 2.79 57.40 13.09
N ILE A 113 1.66 56.73 12.87
CA ILE A 113 0.47 57.32 12.24
C ILE A 113 -0.64 57.50 13.28
N ARG A 114 -0.32 58.05 14.46
CA ARG A 114 -1.31 58.81 15.21
C ARG A 114 -1.35 60.20 14.61
N SER A 115 -2.04 60.32 13.47
CA SER A 115 -2.48 61.62 13.01
C SER A 115 -3.42 62.16 14.07
N ASP A 116 -2.94 63.14 14.85
CA ASP A 116 -3.83 63.95 15.68
C ASP A 116 -5.03 64.38 14.81
N PRO A 117 -6.27 64.33 15.33
CA PRO A 117 -7.43 64.73 14.54
C PRO A 117 -7.19 66.14 13.99
N PRO A 118 -7.50 66.38 12.69
CA PRO A 118 -7.23 67.66 12.06
C PRO A 118 -7.92 68.77 12.85
N LYS A 119 -7.11 69.74 13.33
CA LYS A 119 -7.63 70.93 14.00
C LYS A 119 -8.02 71.96 12.95
N PHE A 120 -9.07 72.71 13.21
CA PHE A 120 -9.54 73.78 12.33
C PHE A 120 -9.50 75.12 13.07
N CYS A 121 -9.13 76.18 12.37
CA CYS A 121 -9.11 77.53 12.92
C CYS A 121 -10.55 77.97 13.25
N PRO A 122 -10.85 78.39 14.49
CA PRO A 122 -12.20 78.79 14.88
C PRO A 122 -12.67 80.11 14.22
N PHE A 123 -11.75 80.87 13.63
CA PHE A 123 -12.06 82.17 13.02
C PHE A 123 -12.33 82.11 11.51
N CYS A 124 -11.66 81.21 10.79
CA CYS A 124 -11.78 81.13 9.32
C CYS A 124 -12.08 79.72 8.79
N GLY A 125 -12.07 78.69 9.64
CA GLY A 125 -12.35 77.30 9.26
C GLY A 125 -11.20 76.57 8.57
N GLN A 126 -10.05 77.20 8.33
CA GLN A 126 -8.90 76.55 7.70
C GLN A 126 -8.33 75.44 8.59
N GLN A 127 -7.94 74.30 8.00
CA GLN A 127 -7.21 73.25 8.70
C GLN A 127 -5.84 73.74 9.16
N VAL A 128 -5.51 73.51 10.43
CA VAL A 128 -4.26 73.96 11.06
C VAL A 128 -3.50 72.79 11.66
N SER A 129 -2.18 72.84 11.59
CA SER A 129 -1.29 71.80 12.11
C SER A 129 -1.32 71.80 13.66
N PRO A 130 -1.29 70.61 14.29
CA PRO A 130 -1.14 70.51 15.75
C PRO A 130 0.15 71.22 16.19
N GLY A 131 0.03 72.22 17.07
CA GLY A 131 1.17 72.94 17.65
C GLY A 131 1.52 74.29 17.01
N GLY A 132 0.81 74.72 15.96
CA GLY A 132 0.92 76.09 15.47
C GLY A 132 0.26 77.10 16.43
N LYS A 133 0.85 78.30 16.56
CA LYS A 133 0.33 79.38 17.43
C LYS A 133 -0.59 80.37 16.71
N PHE A 134 -0.58 80.35 15.36
CA PHE A 134 -1.28 81.32 14.51
C PHE A 134 -1.76 80.68 13.22
N CYS A 135 -2.89 81.16 12.70
CA CYS A 135 -3.49 80.69 11.46
C CYS A 135 -2.73 81.23 10.25
N PRO A 136 -2.23 80.37 9.35
CA PRO A 136 -1.53 80.83 8.15
C PRO A 136 -2.47 81.53 7.16
N ASN A 137 -3.78 81.32 7.28
CA ASN A 137 -4.77 81.93 6.39
C ASN A 137 -5.26 83.29 6.88
N CYS A 138 -5.58 83.43 8.17
CA CYS A 138 -6.18 84.68 8.70
C CYS A 138 -5.32 85.43 9.71
N GLY A 139 -4.14 84.90 10.09
CA GLY A 139 -3.22 85.53 11.03
C GLY A 139 -3.64 85.49 12.50
N ASN A 140 -4.87 85.10 12.82
CA ASN A 140 -5.34 84.99 14.20
C ASN A 140 -4.65 83.85 14.97
N SER A 141 -4.37 84.08 16.24
CA SER A 141 -3.93 83.04 17.18
C SER A 141 -5.08 82.09 17.52
N TYR A 142 -4.82 80.78 17.50
CA TYR A 142 -5.79 79.72 17.84
C TYR A 142 -5.23 78.76 18.89
#